data_AF-A0A0L6JMA0-F1
#
_entry.id   AF-A0A0L6JMA0-F1
#
_cell.length_a   1.000
_cell.length_b   1.000
_cell.length_c   1.000
_cell.angle_alpha   90.00
_cell.angle_beta   90.00
_cell.angle_gamma   90.00
#
_symmetry.space_group_name_H-M   'P 1'
#
loop_
_entity.id
_entity.type
_entity.pdbx_description
1 polymer ?
#
loop_
_entity_poly.entity_id
_entity_poly.type
_entity_poly.pdbx_seq_one_letter_code
_entity_poly.pdbx_strand_id
1 'polypeptide(L)'
;MQRLKSILLKNPDILMLHQTPGILKEDFQGDENIREIIEASTPTLVFCGHFHWEQPLLELVNKTQVLNVDSRVVVLLNHLKL
;
A
#
# COMPACT_ATOMS: atom_id res chain seq x y z
N MET A 1 5.43 -14.29 -0.42
CA MET A 1 6.57 -13.37 -0.19
C MET A 1 7.56 -13.25 -1.35
N GLN A 2 8.14 -14.33 -1.91
CA GLN A 2 9.10 -14.21 -3.04
C GLN A 2 8.53 -13.48 -4.27
N ARG A 3 7.27 -13.75 -4.63
CA ARG A 3 6.61 -13.10 -5.77
C ARG A 3 6.47 -11.58 -5.59
N LEU A 4 6.12 -11.13 -4.37
CA LEU A 4 6.06 -9.70 -4.04
C LEU A 4 7.41 -9.03 -4.25
N LYS A 5 8.49 -9.61 -3.70
CA LYS A 5 9.86 -9.13 -3.92
C LYS A 5 10.20 -9.04 -5.41
N SER A 6 9.86 -10.07 -6.21
CA SER A 6 10.13 -10.07 -7.65
C SER A 6 9.39 -8.99 -8.44
N ILE A 7 8.19 -8.59 -8.00
CA ILE A 7 7.41 -7.52 -8.62
C ILE A 7 8.00 -6.16 -8.24
N LEU A 8 8.33 -5.96 -6.97
CA LEU A 8 8.92 -4.71 -6.49
C LEU A 8 10.28 -4.41 -7.11
N LEU A 9 11.08 -5.44 -7.45
CA LEU A 9 12.32 -5.27 -8.21
C LEU A 9 12.12 -4.68 -9.62
N LYS A 10 10.89 -4.69 -10.16
CA LYS A 10 10.56 -4.05 -11.44
C LYS A 10 10.20 -2.56 -11.30
N ASN A 11 10.26 -2.00 -10.10
CA ASN A 11 9.93 -0.59 -9.79
C ASN A 11 8.57 -0.16 -10.36
N PRO A 12 7.47 -0.82 -9.96
CA PRO A 12 6.15 -0.43 -10.43
C PRO A 12 5.77 0.96 -9.90
N ASP A 13 5.11 1.78 -10.73
CA ASP A 13 4.51 3.03 -10.27
C ASP A 13 3.34 2.76 -9.29
N ILE A 14 2.61 1.68 -9.55
CA ILE A 14 1.47 1.23 -8.75
C ILE A 14 1.55 -0.28 -8.49
N LEU A 15 1.38 -0.67 -7.23
CA LEU A 15 1.24 -2.05 -6.79
C LEU A 15 -0.19 -2.30 -6.26
N MET A 16 -0.84 -3.35 -6.75
CA MET A 16 -2.14 -3.79 -6.23
C MET A 16 -1.97 -5.08 -5.43
N LEU A 17 -2.46 -5.07 -4.20
CA LEU A 17 -2.47 -6.21 -3.29
C LEU A 17 -3.90 -6.51 -2.87
N HIS A 18 -4.19 -7.78 -2.57
CA HIS A 18 -5.45 -8.12 -1.92
C HIS A 18 -5.41 -7.78 -0.43
N GLN A 19 -4.29 -8.10 0.23
CA GLN A 19 -4.10 -8.00 1.67
C GLN A 19 -3.37 -6.70 2.05
N THR A 20 -3.78 -6.08 3.15
CA THR A 20 -3.13 -4.90 3.72
C THR A 20 -1.74 -5.18 4.30
N PRO A 21 -0.75 -4.27 4.10
CA PRO A 21 0.50 -4.25 4.88
C PRO A 21 0.20 -3.65 6.27
N GLY A 22 0.32 -4.44 7.33
CA GLY A 22 -0.10 -4.02 8.67
C GLY A 22 0.97 -3.30 9.49
N ILE A 23 0.54 -2.42 10.40
CA ILE A 23 1.31 -1.86 11.52
C ILE A 23 0.48 -2.07 12.79
N LEU A 24 0.79 -3.13 13.56
CA LEU A 24 0.00 -3.49 14.75
C LEU A 24 -0.07 -2.39 15.82
N LYS A 25 0.93 -1.50 15.88
CA LYS A 25 0.99 -0.41 16.87
C LYS A 25 0.16 0.82 16.52
N GLU A 26 -0.39 0.89 15.31
CA GLU A 26 -1.03 2.10 14.75
C GLU A 26 -2.45 1.81 14.24
N ASP A 27 -3.10 0.74 14.71
CA ASP A 27 -4.44 0.29 14.30
C ASP A 27 -4.59 -0.03 12.79
N PHE A 28 -3.49 -0.15 12.05
CA PHE A 28 -3.48 -0.61 10.67
C PHE A 28 -3.34 -2.14 10.62
N GLN A 29 -4.46 -2.86 10.69
CA GLN A 29 -4.47 -4.33 10.64
C GLN A 29 -3.95 -4.87 9.29
N GLY A 30 -3.08 -5.88 9.32
CA GLY A 30 -2.53 -6.48 8.10
C GLY A 30 -1.32 -7.37 8.38
N ASP A 31 -0.61 -7.76 7.32
CA ASP A 31 0.62 -8.58 7.45
C ASP A 31 1.87 -7.70 7.49
N GLU A 32 2.59 -7.76 8.60
CA GLU A 32 3.83 -7.02 8.82
C GLU A 32 4.95 -7.46 7.86
N ASN A 33 4.95 -8.72 7.40
CA ASN A 33 5.94 -9.19 6.41
C ASN A 33 5.74 -8.50 5.05
N ILE A 34 4.48 -8.24 4.67
CA ILE A 34 4.19 -7.49 3.44
C ILE A 34 4.71 -6.07 3.59
N ARG A 35 4.44 -5.43 4.73
CA ARG A 35 4.95 -4.08 5.04
C ARG A 35 6.47 -4.02 4.95
N GLU A 36 7.18 -4.90 5.65
CA GLU A 36 8.65 -4.91 5.67
C GLU A 36 9.26 -5.09 4.28
N ILE A 37 8.65 -5.93 3.44
CA ILE A 37 9.11 -6.13 2.06
C ILE A 37 8.92 -4.86 1.21
N ILE A 38 7.80 -4.14 1.40
CA ILE A 38 7.53 -2.87 0.71
C ILE A 38 8.46 -1.78 1.21
N GLU A 39 8.69 -1.68 2.52
CA GLU A 39 9.61 -0.69 3.11
C GLU A 39 11.06 -0.86 2.62
N ALA A 40 11.47 -2.10 2.32
CA ALA A 40 12.77 -2.41 1.77
C ALA A 40 12.91 -2.17 0.25
N SER A 41 11.83 -1.77 -0.45
CA SER A 41 11.87 -1.50 -1.90
C SER A 41 11.89 0.00 -2.21
N THR A 42 12.01 0.32 -3.50
CA THR A 42 11.77 1.67 -4.00
C THR A 42 10.34 2.13 -3.64
N PRO A 43 10.13 3.43 -3.38
CA PRO A 43 8.81 3.96 -3.06
C PRO A 43 7.83 3.75 -4.21
N THR A 44 6.59 3.37 -3.91
CA THR A 44 5.52 3.15 -4.88
C THR A 44 4.16 3.57 -4.31
N LEU A 45 3.09 3.52 -5.11
CA LEU A 45 1.72 3.64 -4.63
C LEU A 45 1.09 2.25 -4.50
N VAL A 46 0.60 1.89 -3.32
CA VAL A 46 -0.01 0.59 -3.04
C VAL A 46 -1.51 0.74 -2.86
N PHE A 47 -2.30 -0.05 -3.58
CA PHE A 47 -3.72 -0.27 -3.28
C PHE A 47 -3.91 -1.64 -2.63
N CYS A 48 -4.71 -1.69 -1.56
CA CYS A 48 -4.97 -2.94 -0.83
C CYS A 48 -6.40 -3.01 -0.26
N GLY A 49 -6.76 -4.15 0.34
CA GLY A 49 -8.03 -4.37 1.03
C GLY A 49 -7.94 -5.48 2.08
N HIS A 50 -9.04 -6.20 2.29
CA HIS A 50 -9.19 -7.35 3.20
C HIS A 50 -9.42 -6.99 4.67
N PHE A 51 -8.55 -6.21 5.30
CA PHE A 51 -8.81 -5.67 6.63
C PHE A 51 -9.31 -4.24 6.51
N HIS A 52 -10.41 -3.90 7.19
CA HIS A 52 -10.92 -2.53 7.20
C HIS A 52 -10.03 -1.63 8.07
N TRP A 53 -9.66 -0.46 7.55
CA TRP A 53 -8.97 0.61 8.29
C TRP A 53 -9.89 1.82 8.38
N GLU A 54 -9.98 2.46 9.54
CA GLU A 54 -10.73 3.72 9.66
C GLU A 54 -10.09 4.83 8.81
N GLN A 55 -8.79 5.04 9.00
CA GLN A 55 -7.97 5.90 8.14
C GLN A 55 -7.52 5.10 6.90
N PRO A 56 -7.94 5.45 5.67
CA PRO A 56 -7.68 4.62 4.50
C PRO A 56 -6.28 4.81 3.91
N LEU A 57 -5.61 5.92 4.23
CA LEU A 57 -4.30 6.28 3.70
C LEU A 57 -3.24 6.25 4.80
N LEU A 58 -2.19 5.47 4.56
CA LEU A 58 -1.00 5.34 5.38
C LEU A 58 0.24 5.66 4.53
N GLU A 59 1.21 6.39 5.09
CA GLU A 59 2.54 6.55 4.50
C GLU A 59 3.55 5.72 5.29
N LEU A 60 4.26 4.81 4.61
CA LEU A 60 5.30 3.98 5.22
C LEU A 60 6.62 4.75 5.34
N VAL A 61 7.56 4.20 6.11
CA VAL A 61 8.86 4.84 6.37
C VAL A 61 9.67 5.12 5.10
N ASN A 62 9.51 4.30 4.04
CA ASN A 62 10.17 4.51 2.76
C ASN A 62 9.40 5.43 1.80
N LYS A 63 8.40 6.17 2.29
CA LYS A 63 7.54 7.07 1.48
C LYS A 63 6.57 6.38 0.53
N THR A 64 6.45 5.07 0.60
CA THR A 64 5.34 4.36 -0.07
C THR A 64 4.01 4.78 0.56
N GLN A 65 3.07 5.21 -0.28
CA GLN A 65 1.70 5.46 0.14
C GLN A 65 0.88 4.19 -0.04
N VAL A 66 0.14 3.81 1.00
CA VAL A 66 -0.76 2.66 1.01
C VAL A 66 -2.18 3.17 1.14
N LEU A 67 -2.99 2.95 0.11
CA LEU A 67 -4.40 3.26 0.11
C LEU A 67 -5.23 1.98 0.23
N ASN A 68 -5.88 1.81 1.37
CA ASN A 68 -6.84 0.76 1.60
C ASN A 68 -8.20 1.15 1.00
N VAL A 69 -8.66 0.35 0.05
CA VAL A 69 -9.92 0.56 -0.67
C VAL A 69 -11.03 -0.36 -0.19
N ASP A 70 -10.84 -1.08 0.92
CA ASP A 70 -11.87 -1.94 1.50
C ASP A 70 -13.18 -1.15 1.68
N SER A 71 -14.26 -1.69 1.10
CA SER A 71 -15.60 -1.09 1.17
C SER A 71 -15.69 0.36 0.68
N ARG A 72 -14.75 0.81 -0.17
CA ARG A 72 -14.63 2.20 -0.63
C ARG A 72 -14.46 2.29 -2.14
N VAL A 73 -14.99 3.37 -2.73
CA VAL A 73 -14.67 3.78 -4.10
C VAL A 73 -13.72 4.96 -4.02
N VAL A 74 -12.56 4.84 -4.67
CA VAL A 74 -11.58 5.93 -4.77
C VAL A 74 -11.56 6.42 -6.22
N VAL A 75 -11.74 7.72 -6.39
CA VAL A 75 -11.60 8.39 -7.70
C VAL A 75 -10.31 9.21 -7.66
N LEU A 76 -9.33 8.81 -8.47
CA LEU A 76 -8.10 9.59 -8.66
C LEU A 76 -8.35 10.68 -9.69
N LEU A 77 -8.33 11.93 -9.24
CA LEU A 77 -8.49 13.08 -10.10
C LEU A 77 -7.12 13.58 -10.52
N ASN A 78 -6.92 13.72 -11.83
CA ASN A 78 -5.74 14.39 -12.33
C ASN A 78 -5.92 15.89 -12.13
N HIS A 79 -5.10 16.50 -11.27
CA HIS A 79 -5.03 17.95 -11.15
C HIS A 79 -4.18 18.53 -12.29
N LEU A 80 -4.64 18.38 -13.54
CA LEU A 80 -4.15 19.23 -14.62
C LEU A 80 -4.62 20.65 -14.31
N LYS A 81 -3.71 21.48 -13.81
CA LYS A 81 -3.87 22.94 -13.95
C LYS A 81 -3.80 23.21 -15.46
N LEU A 82 -4.97 23.43 -16.08
CA LEU A 82 -5.07 24.09 -17.38
C LEU A 82 -4.39 25.46 -17.30
#